data_AF-A0AAJ1UQR4-F1
#
_entry.id   AF-A0AAJ1UQR4-F1
#
_cell.length_a   1.000
_cell.length_b   1.000
_cell.length_c   1.000
_cell.angle_alpha   90.00
_cell.angle_beta   90.00
_cell.angle_gamma   90.00
#
_symmetry.space_group_name_H-M   'P 1'
#
loop_
_entity.id
_entity.type
_entity.pdbx_description
1 polymer ?
#
loop_
_entity_poly.entity_id
_entity_poly.type
_entity_poly.pdbx_seq_one_letter_code
_entity_poly.pdbx_strand_id
1 'polypeptide(L)'
;MKEVSHYLIENKNMAWSITMCLVAVLLTIFILNLILGLLVHFFDYSQPIWWHTLSPYFVALLLFIMVWSVVTELYILRKGGHSLAKQLKARRLIKEESTPEELEALKITEYLAQNFSLKVPTLYVLPDEVGVNALTAGFHPKDIVIILTWGALQNLDKLELYGLLGHEFNQILSGEAVENTKLKILYSGLTTFSQWGSKLAKQGFKRYSPGYKHKFETVFVAVGGVIWLAGSLGVLITRFIKYLTLSGRTFRNDQKTVRLLKNSANTQTLLRIYVHHSGSQIHSAYSESIAHMCFANSLSPQSWMNIHPSIRERIYELNPTLLQDLQLENLKKLRNRPLFSLFHFLEESEKEIYVPWSSPQPLPLLRLSPISFALNDAIKPLSSDVRRNKKRPELIQRALQTATGSREVMVAILMIRQYREFIPKDAPVSHAIIDALLNLDGRIHIQIFHDACKNIGHMPASIARQFLTKLALIIQEDGEIGLLDALLLERVKYELNLMPLHLPTAFEEVKPQIVRLIDALLHVQQINSPNQLEVRERILRSLLNPDEMYVYDEISDEPLDLAEILNDIAGLLLRDRLSILAIAEMCLWSDRIITQDELDVLELLYWRFGFETEEIVEQMQKRNSVMII
;
A
#
# COMPACT_ATOMS: atom_id res chain seq x y z
N MET A 1 7.04 -38.43 31.90
CA MET A 1 6.84 -37.21 32.72
C MET A 1 7.30 -35.91 32.04
N LYS A 2 8.41 -35.87 31.28
CA LYS A 2 8.81 -34.66 30.52
C LYS A 2 7.85 -34.30 29.38
N GLU A 3 7.28 -35.27 28.66
CA GLU A 3 6.28 -35.02 27.60
C GLU A 3 4.92 -34.54 28.15
N VAL A 4 4.48 -35.07 29.29
CA VAL A 4 3.25 -34.62 29.98
C VAL A 4 3.41 -33.20 30.54
N SER A 5 4.60 -32.87 31.04
CA SER A 5 4.95 -31.51 31.48
C SER A 5 4.96 -30.50 30.31
N HIS A 6 5.54 -30.88 29.16
CA HIS A 6 5.53 -30.03 27.96
C HIS A 6 4.10 -29.82 27.44
N TYR A 7 3.29 -30.87 27.37
CA TYR A 7 1.87 -30.81 26.97
C TYR A 7 1.04 -29.92 27.91
N LEU A 8 1.30 -29.97 29.23
CA LEU A 8 0.61 -29.14 30.23
C LEU A 8 1.02 -27.66 30.16
N ILE A 9 2.27 -27.36 29.82
CA ILE A 9 2.77 -25.98 29.66
C ILE A 9 2.21 -25.35 28.37
N GLU A 10 2.15 -26.11 27.27
CA GLU A 10 1.63 -25.67 25.97
C GLU A 10 0.11 -25.47 25.99
N ASN A 11 -0.65 -26.28 26.76
CA ASN A 11 -2.11 -26.17 26.90
C ASN A 11 -2.60 -25.25 28.03
N LYS A 12 -1.71 -24.67 28.84
CA LYS A 12 -2.12 -23.82 29.98
C LYS A 12 -2.95 -22.62 29.53
N ASN A 13 -2.61 -22.04 28.38
CA ASN A 13 -3.33 -20.92 27.79
C ASN A 13 -4.72 -21.34 27.28
N MET A 14 -4.82 -22.50 26.61
CA MET A 14 -6.09 -23.00 26.10
C MET A 14 -7.05 -23.41 27.22
N ALA A 15 -6.56 -24.10 28.26
CA ALA A 15 -7.37 -24.49 29.41
C ALA A 15 -7.93 -23.25 30.13
N TRP A 16 -7.14 -22.20 30.24
CA TRP A 16 -7.58 -20.92 30.80
C TRP A 16 -8.64 -20.25 29.92
N SER A 17 -8.43 -20.17 28.59
CA SER A 17 -9.43 -19.64 27.65
C SER A 17 -10.74 -20.42 27.67
N ILE A 18 -10.69 -21.75 27.78
CA ILE A 18 -11.88 -22.62 27.94
C ILE A 18 -12.61 -22.29 29.25
N THR A 19 -11.87 -22.19 30.35
CA THR A 19 -12.46 -21.89 31.66
C THR A 19 -13.14 -20.52 31.65
N MET A 20 -12.46 -19.49 31.13
CA MET A 20 -13.02 -18.15 31.00
C MET A 20 -14.23 -18.13 30.07
N CYS A 21 -14.21 -18.89 28.97
CA CYS A 21 -15.35 -19.00 28.07
C CYS A 21 -16.55 -19.68 28.74
N LEU A 22 -16.33 -20.72 29.55
CA LEU A 22 -17.40 -21.40 30.29
C LEU A 22 -18.03 -20.45 31.32
N VAL A 23 -17.21 -19.72 32.08
CA VAL A 23 -17.70 -18.68 33.01
C VAL A 23 -18.49 -17.62 32.26
N ALA A 24 -18.02 -17.17 31.10
CA ALA A 24 -18.72 -16.21 30.26
C ALA A 24 -20.07 -16.72 29.74
N VAL A 25 -20.15 -17.98 29.32
CA VAL A 25 -21.41 -18.61 28.91
C VAL A 25 -22.41 -18.61 30.06
N LEU A 26 -21.99 -19.05 31.26
CA LEU A 26 -22.84 -19.05 32.45
C LEU A 26 -23.32 -17.64 32.81
N LEU A 27 -22.43 -16.65 32.78
CA LEU A 27 -22.75 -15.25 33.06
C LEU A 27 -23.70 -14.66 32.01
N THR A 28 -23.51 -14.97 30.73
CA THR A 28 -24.39 -14.51 29.65
C THR A 28 -25.80 -15.08 29.83
N ILE A 29 -25.90 -16.38 30.12
CA ILE A 29 -27.19 -17.05 30.37
C ILE A 29 -27.88 -16.46 31.59
N PHE A 30 -27.12 -16.22 32.67
CA PHE A 30 -27.63 -15.60 33.88
C PHE A 30 -28.22 -14.22 33.62
N ILE A 31 -27.49 -13.35 32.90
CA ILE A 31 -27.95 -12.01 32.55
C ILE A 31 -29.19 -12.07 31.65
N LEU A 32 -29.19 -12.90 30.61
CA LEU A 32 -30.34 -13.04 29.72
C LEU A 32 -31.58 -13.57 30.46
N ASN A 33 -31.41 -14.52 31.38
CA ASN A 33 -32.50 -15.01 32.22
C ASN A 33 -33.01 -13.92 33.18
N LEU A 34 -32.13 -13.10 33.75
CA LEU A 34 -32.53 -11.96 34.58
C LEU A 34 -33.33 -10.93 33.79
N ILE A 35 -32.92 -10.61 32.56
CA ILE A 35 -33.67 -9.71 31.67
C ILE A 35 -35.06 -10.29 31.37
N LEU A 36 -35.15 -11.58 31.05
CA LEU A 36 -36.44 -12.24 30.87
C LEU A 36 -37.28 -12.21 32.15
N GLY A 37 -36.66 -12.40 33.31
CA GLY A 37 -37.34 -12.41 34.60
C GLY A 37 -37.86 -11.03 35.03
N LEU A 38 -37.17 -9.96 34.68
CA LEU A 38 -37.71 -8.59 34.83
C LEU A 38 -38.97 -8.40 34.00
N LEU A 39 -38.99 -8.93 32.77
CA LEU A 39 -40.16 -8.87 31.90
C LEU A 39 -41.31 -9.73 32.43
N VAL A 40 -41.03 -10.95 32.90
CA VAL A 40 -42.04 -11.83 33.51
C VAL A 40 -42.62 -11.19 34.77
N HIS A 41 -41.78 -10.65 35.65
CA HIS A 41 -42.21 -9.99 36.88
C HIS A 41 -43.06 -8.74 36.61
N PHE A 42 -42.79 -8.02 35.51
CA PHE A 42 -43.62 -6.88 35.09
C PHE A 42 -45.06 -7.30 34.74
N PHE A 43 -45.27 -8.50 34.19
CA PHE A 43 -46.62 -9.03 33.90
C PHE A 43 -47.23 -9.82 35.07
N ASP A 44 -46.40 -10.48 35.88
CA ASP A 44 -46.82 -11.26 37.04
C ASP A 44 -45.85 -11.05 38.22
N TYR A 45 -46.23 -10.14 39.11
CA TYR A 45 -45.45 -9.76 40.30
C TYR A 45 -45.23 -10.92 41.29
N SER A 46 -45.98 -12.03 41.18
CA SER A 46 -45.82 -13.18 42.07
C SER A 46 -44.58 -14.02 41.74
N GLN A 47 -44.05 -13.91 40.52
CA GLN A 47 -42.89 -14.66 40.07
C GLN A 47 -41.58 -13.92 40.46
N PRO A 48 -40.55 -14.62 40.98
CA PRO A 48 -39.28 -13.99 41.30
C PRO A 48 -38.47 -13.69 40.02
N ILE A 49 -37.77 -12.54 40.02
CA ILE A 49 -36.96 -12.08 38.88
C ILE A 49 -35.82 -13.05 38.55
N TRP A 50 -35.17 -13.64 39.56
CA TRP A 50 -33.98 -14.48 39.37
C TRP A 50 -34.31 -15.88 38.87
N TRP A 51 -35.48 -16.41 39.23
CA TRP A 51 -35.89 -17.78 38.88
C TRP A 51 -37.41 -17.88 38.83
N HIS A 52 -37.96 -17.98 37.63
CA HIS A 52 -39.40 -18.06 37.40
C HIS A 52 -39.77 -19.34 36.62
N THR A 53 -41.06 -19.59 36.45
CA THR A 53 -41.57 -20.79 35.78
C THR A 53 -40.94 -21.06 34.39
N LEU A 54 -40.61 -20.00 33.62
CA LEU A 54 -39.96 -20.13 32.31
C LEU A 54 -38.43 -20.34 32.35
N SER A 55 -37.75 -20.13 33.48
CA SER A 55 -36.29 -20.15 33.59
C SER A 55 -35.66 -21.48 33.17
N PRO A 56 -36.12 -22.67 33.64
CA PRO A 56 -35.49 -23.94 33.24
C PRO A 56 -35.56 -24.18 31.73
N TYR A 57 -36.68 -23.85 31.09
CA TYR A 57 -36.86 -23.99 29.65
C TYR A 57 -35.98 -23.02 28.86
N PHE A 58 -35.92 -21.76 29.30
CA PHE A 58 -35.13 -20.73 28.64
C PHE A 58 -33.63 -21.00 28.75
N VAL A 59 -33.14 -21.37 29.93
CA VAL A 59 -31.74 -21.75 30.16
C VAL A 59 -31.36 -22.98 29.34
N ALA A 60 -32.20 -24.02 29.33
CA ALA A 60 -31.97 -25.22 28.52
C ALA A 60 -31.92 -24.89 27.02
N LEU A 61 -32.81 -24.02 26.54
CA LEU A 61 -32.83 -23.55 25.15
C LEU A 61 -31.55 -22.78 24.79
N LEU A 62 -31.13 -21.82 25.61
CA LEU A 62 -29.91 -21.04 25.37
C LEU A 62 -28.67 -21.94 25.36
N LEU A 63 -28.54 -22.84 26.34
CA LEU A 63 -27.45 -23.82 26.38
C LEU A 63 -27.45 -24.71 25.15
N PHE A 64 -28.62 -25.21 24.74
CA PHE A 64 -28.75 -26.01 23.54
C PHE A 64 -28.28 -25.25 22.30
N ILE A 65 -28.71 -24.00 22.11
CA ILE A 65 -28.30 -23.17 20.96
C ILE A 65 -26.80 -22.89 20.98
N MET A 66 -26.22 -22.55 22.14
CA MET A 66 -24.79 -22.26 22.27
C MET A 66 -23.93 -23.50 22.02
N VAL A 67 -24.29 -24.66 22.59
CA VAL A 67 -23.59 -25.93 22.34
C VAL A 67 -23.75 -26.36 20.90
N TRP A 68 -24.96 -26.26 20.35
CA TRP A 68 -25.23 -26.53 18.95
C TRP A 68 -24.35 -25.68 18.04
N SER A 69 -24.25 -24.37 18.31
CA SER A 69 -23.36 -23.47 17.59
C SER A 69 -21.92 -23.97 17.59
N VAL A 70 -21.35 -24.26 18.76
CA VAL A 70 -19.97 -24.76 18.89
C VAL A 70 -19.78 -26.08 18.13
N VAL A 71 -20.73 -27.01 18.23
CA VAL A 71 -20.68 -28.29 17.51
C VAL A 71 -20.76 -28.09 16.00
N THR A 72 -21.63 -27.19 15.52
CA THR A 72 -21.73 -26.87 14.10
C THR A 72 -20.47 -26.22 13.57
N GLU A 73 -19.89 -25.29 14.33
CA GLU A 73 -18.66 -24.60 13.94
C GLU A 73 -17.47 -25.56 13.92
N LEU A 74 -17.41 -26.46 14.92
CA LEU A 74 -16.44 -27.56 14.94
C LEU A 74 -16.61 -28.45 13.71
N TYR A 75 -17.84 -28.83 13.34
CA TYR A 75 -18.13 -29.65 12.17
C TYR A 75 -17.74 -28.97 10.87
N ILE A 76 -18.10 -27.70 10.69
CA ILE A 76 -17.76 -26.89 9.51
C ILE A 76 -16.25 -26.80 9.34
N LEU A 77 -15.52 -26.50 10.42
CA LEU A 77 -14.08 -26.31 10.35
C LEU A 77 -13.27 -27.62 10.36
N ARG A 78 -13.89 -28.81 10.40
CA ARG A 78 -13.14 -30.11 10.36
C ARG A 78 -12.20 -30.26 9.17
N LYS A 79 -12.48 -29.57 8.04
CA LYS A 79 -11.58 -29.56 6.87
C LYS A 79 -10.51 -28.46 6.93
N GLY A 80 -10.26 -27.89 8.11
CA GLY A 80 -9.25 -26.87 8.37
C GLY A 80 -9.60 -25.49 7.79
N GLY A 81 -8.55 -24.72 7.48
CA GLY A 81 -8.64 -23.34 7.04
C GLY A 81 -9.45 -23.14 5.76
N HIS A 82 -9.45 -24.13 4.86
CA HIS A 82 -10.26 -24.10 3.64
C HIS A 82 -11.75 -23.89 3.89
N SER A 83 -12.27 -24.42 5.00
CA SER A 83 -13.69 -24.26 5.33
C SER A 83 -13.99 -22.86 5.86
N LEU A 84 -13.05 -22.25 6.59
CA LEU A 84 -13.15 -20.85 6.99
C LEU A 84 -13.13 -19.94 5.77
N ALA A 85 -12.18 -20.15 4.85
CA ALA A 85 -12.09 -19.40 3.61
C ALA A 85 -13.41 -19.46 2.82
N LYS A 86 -14.01 -20.66 2.70
CA LYS A 86 -15.32 -20.83 2.08
C LYS A 86 -16.44 -20.11 2.85
N GLN A 87 -16.44 -20.14 4.18
CA GLN A 87 -17.43 -19.45 5.02
C GLN A 87 -17.37 -17.93 4.85
N LEU A 88 -16.16 -17.39 4.65
CA LEU A 88 -15.91 -15.97 4.36
C LEU A 88 -16.10 -15.62 2.87
N LYS A 89 -16.48 -16.59 2.03
CA LYS A 89 -16.60 -16.45 0.56
C LYS A 89 -15.30 -16.00 -0.12
N ALA A 90 -14.16 -16.39 0.45
CA ALA A 90 -12.87 -16.10 -0.14
C ALA A 90 -12.67 -16.93 -1.42
N ARG A 91 -12.07 -16.31 -2.46
CA ARG A 91 -11.66 -16.98 -3.69
C ARG A 91 -10.27 -17.56 -3.50
N ARG A 92 -10.04 -18.79 -3.97
CA ARG A 92 -8.71 -19.41 -3.96
C ARG A 92 -7.82 -18.77 -5.04
N LEU A 93 -6.56 -18.49 -4.71
CA LEU A 93 -5.57 -18.05 -5.70
C LEU A 93 -4.95 -19.25 -6.41
N ILE A 94 -4.85 -19.16 -7.74
CA ILE A 94 -4.39 -20.22 -8.64
C ILE A 94 -3.50 -19.56 -9.70
N LYS A 95 -2.31 -20.09 -9.95
CA LYS A 95 -1.29 -19.44 -10.80
C LYS A 95 -1.80 -19.09 -12.20
N GLU A 96 -2.61 -19.98 -12.79
CA GLU A 96 -3.09 -19.86 -14.16
C GLU A 96 -4.16 -18.77 -14.36
N GLU A 97 -4.89 -18.40 -13.30
CA GLU A 97 -6.01 -17.45 -13.35
C GLU A 97 -5.72 -16.16 -12.57
N SER A 98 -4.50 -16.01 -12.05
CA SER A 98 -4.13 -14.94 -11.15
C SER A 98 -3.67 -13.67 -11.87
N THR A 99 -4.04 -12.53 -11.32
CA THR A 99 -3.48 -11.23 -11.73
C THR A 99 -1.99 -11.14 -11.37
N PRO A 100 -1.22 -10.19 -11.93
CA PRO A 100 0.19 -10.02 -11.58
C PRO A 100 0.44 -9.88 -10.07
N GLU A 101 -0.42 -9.16 -9.35
CA GLU A 101 -0.32 -8.95 -7.90
C GLU A 101 -0.58 -10.25 -7.12
N GLU A 102 -1.55 -11.04 -7.56
CA GLU A 102 -1.85 -12.36 -6.98
C GLU A 102 -0.71 -13.36 -7.23
N LEU A 103 -0.12 -13.32 -8.42
CA LEU A 103 1.03 -14.14 -8.78
C LEU A 103 2.24 -13.78 -7.90
N GLU A 104 2.45 -12.49 -7.64
CA GLU A 104 3.51 -12.04 -6.74
C GLU A 104 3.29 -12.53 -5.31
N ALA A 105 2.06 -12.48 -4.80
CA ALA A 105 1.70 -13.05 -3.49
C ALA A 105 2.01 -14.56 -3.41
N LEU A 106 1.71 -15.31 -4.48
CA LEU A 106 2.02 -16.74 -4.59
C LEU A 106 3.53 -16.98 -4.58
N LYS A 107 4.31 -16.21 -5.36
CA LYS A 107 5.78 -16.31 -5.40
C LYS A 107 6.41 -16.03 -4.03
N ILE A 108 5.98 -14.95 -3.36
CA ILE A 108 6.45 -14.59 -2.02
C ILE A 108 6.12 -15.71 -1.01
N THR A 109 4.92 -16.28 -1.10
CA THR A 109 4.50 -17.38 -0.23
C THR A 109 5.33 -18.64 -0.44
N GLU A 110 5.67 -18.98 -1.68
CA GLU A 110 6.57 -20.10 -1.99
C GLU A 110 7.97 -19.86 -1.41
N TYR A 111 8.50 -18.65 -1.56
CA TYR A 111 9.79 -18.26 -1.00
C TYR A 111 9.81 -18.29 0.53
N LEU A 112 8.78 -17.75 1.20
CA LEU A 112 8.66 -17.80 2.65
C LEU A 112 8.50 -19.23 3.17
N ALA A 113 7.74 -20.08 2.47
CA ALA A 113 7.61 -21.49 2.85
C ALA A 113 8.94 -22.23 2.83
N GLN A 114 9.79 -21.96 1.83
CA GLN A 114 11.15 -22.50 1.78
C GLN A 114 11.99 -21.98 2.95
N ASN A 115 12.01 -20.66 3.17
CA ASN A 115 12.80 -20.03 4.23
C ASN A 115 12.41 -20.49 5.64
N PHE A 116 11.12 -20.65 5.90
CA PHE A 116 10.60 -21.10 7.19
C PHE A 116 10.56 -22.63 7.31
N SER A 117 10.97 -23.38 6.27
CA SER A 117 10.88 -24.84 6.20
C SER A 117 9.47 -25.37 6.49
N LEU A 118 8.45 -24.69 5.96
CA LEU A 118 7.04 -25.04 6.09
C LEU A 118 6.48 -25.54 4.75
N LYS A 119 5.40 -26.31 4.80
CA LYS A 119 4.61 -26.60 3.61
C LYS A 119 4.00 -25.30 3.09
N VAL A 120 4.02 -25.08 1.77
CA VAL A 120 3.39 -23.92 1.13
C VAL A 120 1.89 -23.89 1.50
N PRO A 121 1.43 -22.88 2.28
CA PRO A 121 0.02 -22.74 2.61
C PRO A 121 -0.77 -22.30 1.38
N THR A 122 -2.04 -22.71 1.29
CA THR A 122 -2.89 -22.23 0.19
C THR A 122 -3.33 -20.79 0.46
N LEU A 123 -3.23 -19.93 -0.56
CA LEU A 123 -3.70 -18.55 -0.49
C LEU A 123 -5.16 -18.41 -0.96
N TYR A 124 -5.88 -17.53 -0.27
CA TYR A 124 -7.21 -17.07 -0.64
C TYR A 124 -7.26 -15.55 -0.61
N VAL A 125 -8.21 -14.97 -1.33
CA VAL A 125 -8.51 -13.53 -1.32
C VAL A 125 -9.96 -13.26 -0.93
N LEU A 126 -10.20 -12.25 -0.10
CA LEU A 126 -11.51 -11.67 0.18
C LEU A 126 -11.74 -10.52 -0.81
N PRO A 127 -12.50 -10.72 -1.91
CA PRO A 127 -12.58 -9.76 -3.01
C PRO A 127 -13.28 -8.44 -2.62
N ASP A 128 -14.22 -8.50 -1.67
CA ASP A 128 -15.05 -7.35 -1.27
C ASP A 128 -14.42 -6.51 -0.14
N GLU A 129 -13.26 -6.90 0.38
CA GLU A 129 -12.65 -6.29 1.56
C GLU A 129 -11.51 -5.34 1.18
N VAL A 130 -11.75 -4.04 1.30
CA VAL A 130 -10.81 -2.97 0.89
C VAL A 130 -9.74 -2.66 1.92
N GLY A 131 -9.96 -2.98 3.21
CA GLY A 131 -8.94 -2.79 4.24
C GLY A 131 -7.73 -3.69 4.01
N VAL A 132 -6.53 -3.23 4.36
CA VAL A 132 -5.29 -4.01 4.23
C VAL A 132 -5.15 -4.95 5.43
N ASN A 133 -5.38 -6.25 5.21
CA ASN A 133 -5.30 -7.25 6.28
C ASN A 133 -5.02 -8.65 5.71
N ALA A 134 -4.64 -9.56 6.60
CA ALA A 134 -4.51 -10.98 6.34
C ALA A 134 -4.98 -11.76 7.57
N LEU A 135 -5.39 -13.00 7.40
CA LEU A 135 -5.56 -13.93 8.52
C LEU A 135 -5.13 -15.35 8.13
N THR A 136 -4.72 -16.10 9.14
CA THR A 136 -4.31 -17.49 8.98
C THR A 136 -5.19 -18.44 9.79
N ALA A 137 -5.60 -19.55 9.18
CA ALA A 137 -6.46 -20.54 9.84
C ALA A 137 -6.14 -21.98 9.42
N GLY A 138 -6.33 -22.92 10.35
CA GLY A 138 -6.14 -24.36 10.14
C GLY A 138 -5.85 -25.11 11.43
N PHE A 139 -5.80 -26.45 11.35
CA PHE A 139 -5.47 -27.32 12.48
C PHE A 139 -4.16 -28.08 12.27
N HIS A 140 -3.84 -28.38 11.02
CA HIS A 140 -2.68 -29.17 10.63
C HIS A 140 -1.92 -28.47 9.52
N PRO A 141 -0.59 -28.65 9.40
CA PRO A 141 0.20 -28.01 8.35
C PRO A 141 -0.34 -28.21 6.91
N LYS A 142 -1.08 -29.29 6.67
CA LYS A 142 -1.70 -29.60 5.37
C LYS A 142 -2.98 -28.82 5.05
N ASP A 143 -3.65 -28.27 6.06
CA ASP A 143 -4.95 -27.60 5.94
C ASP A 143 -4.93 -26.13 6.40
N ILE A 144 -3.73 -25.64 6.75
CA ILE A 144 -3.48 -24.24 7.03
C ILE A 144 -3.55 -23.43 5.74
N VAL A 145 -4.29 -22.34 5.79
CA VAL A 145 -4.47 -21.39 4.69
C VAL A 145 -4.18 -19.98 5.19
N ILE A 146 -3.74 -19.13 4.28
CA ILE A 146 -3.64 -17.68 4.50
C ILE A 146 -4.71 -17.02 3.62
N ILE A 147 -5.51 -16.15 4.22
CA ILE A 147 -6.58 -15.40 3.56
C ILE A 147 -6.18 -13.93 3.57
N LEU A 148 -5.90 -13.39 2.39
CA LEU A 148 -5.57 -11.99 2.16
C LEU A 148 -6.86 -11.20 1.87
N THR A 149 -6.91 -9.94 2.25
CA THR A 149 -7.94 -9.03 1.73
C THR A 149 -7.56 -8.55 0.33
N TRP A 150 -8.57 -8.13 -0.46
CA TRP A 150 -8.31 -7.43 -1.72
C TRP A 150 -7.47 -6.17 -1.50
N GLY A 151 -7.73 -5.44 -0.40
CA GLY A 151 -6.93 -4.30 0.03
C GLY A 151 -5.44 -4.61 0.18
N ALA A 152 -5.08 -5.76 0.74
CA ALA A 152 -3.68 -6.15 0.90
C ALA A 152 -3.00 -6.43 -0.45
N LEU A 153 -3.67 -7.10 -1.39
CA LEU A 153 -3.10 -7.42 -2.69
C LEU A 153 -2.93 -6.20 -3.59
N GLN A 154 -3.86 -5.25 -3.53
CA GLN A 154 -3.87 -4.10 -4.45
C GLN A 154 -3.04 -2.91 -3.97
N ASN A 155 -2.78 -2.80 -2.65
CA ASN A 155 -2.17 -1.60 -2.08
C ASN A 155 -0.77 -1.81 -1.52
N LEU A 156 -0.37 -3.06 -1.25
CA LEU A 156 0.95 -3.36 -0.70
C LEU A 156 1.96 -3.59 -1.81
N ASP A 157 3.13 -2.97 -1.67
CA ASP A 157 4.29 -3.29 -2.51
C ASP A 157 4.85 -4.67 -2.17
N LYS A 158 5.67 -5.23 -3.07
CA LYS A 158 6.31 -6.54 -2.90
C LYS A 158 6.95 -6.72 -1.52
N LEU A 159 7.70 -5.72 -1.04
CA LEU A 159 8.38 -5.77 0.26
C LEU A 159 7.39 -5.68 1.43
N GLU A 160 6.32 -4.89 1.29
CA GLU A 160 5.27 -4.75 2.31
C GLU A 160 4.38 -6.00 2.38
N LEU A 161 4.08 -6.62 1.24
CA LEU A 161 3.38 -7.90 1.16
C LEU A 161 4.23 -9.03 1.73
N TYR A 162 5.55 -9.00 1.49
CA TYR A 162 6.51 -9.88 2.16
C TYR A 162 6.49 -9.71 3.68
N GLY A 163 6.40 -8.47 4.19
CA GLY A 163 6.24 -8.19 5.61
C GLY A 163 4.96 -8.78 6.20
N LEU A 164 3.83 -8.56 5.52
CA LEU A 164 2.51 -9.08 5.91
C LEU A 164 2.53 -10.61 5.97
N LEU A 165 2.94 -11.25 4.87
CA LEU A 165 3.01 -12.71 4.80
C LEU A 165 4.04 -13.26 5.79
N GLY A 166 5.19 -12.62 5.96
CA GLY A 166 6.19 -13.02 6.94
C GLY A 166 5.66 -13.08 8.38
N HIS A 167 4.78 -12.13 8.75
CA HIS A 167 4.08 -12.17 10.03
C HIS A 167 3.13 -13.36 10.12
N GLU A 168 2.32 -13.61 9.09
CA GLU A 168 1.41 -14.77 9.04
C GLU A 168 2.18 -16.10 9.09
N PHE A 169 3.32 -16.20 8.43
CA PHE A 169 4.22 -17.36 8.51
C PHE A 169 4.77 -17.57 9.92
N ASN A 170 5.12 -16.49 10.64
CA ASN A 170 5.49 -16.59 12.06
C ASN A 170 4.32 -17.08 12.92
N GLN A 171 3.07 -16.71 12.63
CA GLN A 171 1.89 -17.25 13.32
C GLN A 171 1.73 -18.77 13.08
N ILE A 172 1.98 -19.24 11.85
CA ILE A 172 1.98 -20.68 11.53
C ILE A 172 3.08 -21.39 12.30
N LEU A 173 4.31 -20.89 12.23
CA LEU A 173 5.48 -21.47 12.89
C LEU A 173 5.31 -21.53 14.41
N SER A 174 4.67 -20.52 15.00
CA SER A 174 4.44 -20.44 16.44
C SER A 174 3.25 -21.28 16.93
N GLY A 175 2.49 -21.90 16.03
CA GLY A 175 1.28 -22.67 16.36
C GLY A 175 0.05 -21.81 16.68
N GLU A 176 0.17 -20.48 16.58
CA GLU A 176 -0.91 -19.54 16.90
C GLU A 176 -2.07 -19.66 15.91
N ALA A 177 -1.82 -19.98 14.64
CA ALA A 177 -2.88 -20.24 13.67
C ALA A 177 -3.84 -21.34 14.14
N VAL A 178 -3.32 -22.39 14.79
CA VAL A 178 -4.12 -23.50 15.33
C VAL A 178 -4.87 -23.08 16.58
N GLU A 179 -4.22 -22.35 17.49
CA GLU A 179 -4.86 -21.80 18.69
C GLU A 179 -6.02 -20.85 18.33
N ASN A 180 -5.76 -19.92 17.41
CA ASN A 180 -6.72 -18.95 16.90
C ASN A 180 -7.93 -19.63 16.24
N THR A 181 -7.71 -20.71 15.49
CA THR A 181 -8.79 -21.50 14.87
C THR A 181 -9.64 -22.20 15.94
N LYS A 182 -9.02 -22.75 17.00
CA LYS A 182 -9.75 -23.35 18.13
C LYS A 182 -10.55 -22.29 18.91
N LEU A 183 -9.97 -21.12 19.16
CA LEU A 183 -10.66 -20.01 19.84
C LEU A 183 -11.87 -19.51 19.05
N LYS A 184 -11.79 -19.47 17.71
CA LYS A 184 -12.96 -19.16 16.86
C LYS A 184 -14.11 -20.12 17.12
N ILE A 185 -13.83 -21.44 17.16
CA ILE A 185 -14.85 -22.46 17.45
C ILE A 185 -15.44 -22.24 18.84
N LEU A 186 -14.58 -22.06 19.84
CA LEU A 186 -15.01 -21.88 21.23
C LEU A 186 -15.93 -20.65 21.39
N TYR A 187 -15.55 -19.51 20.80
CA TYR A 187 -16.32 -18.27 20.89
C TYR A 187 -17.56 -18.22 19.98
N SER A 188 -17.77 -19.20 19.11
CA SER A 188 -18.97 -19.27 18.26
C SER A 188 -20.25 -19.29 19.09
N GLY A 189 -20.28 -20.06 20.20
CA GLY A 189 -21.44 -20.12 21.10
C GLY A 189 -21.88 -18.76 21.64
N LEU A 190 -20.93 -17.85 21.91
CA LEU A 190 -21.22 -16.50 22.41
C LEU A 190 -21.56 -15.52 21.27
N THR A 191 -20.99 -15.69 20.08
CA THR A 191 -21.10 -14.72 18.98
C THR A 191 -22.23 -15.03 17.98
N THR A 192 -22.74 -16.26 17.95
CA THR A 192 -23.75 -16.70 16.96
C THR A 192 -25.04 -15.89 16.99
N PHE A 193 -25.55 -15.51 18.17
CA PHE A 193 -26.77 -14.71 18.26
C PHE A 193 -26.62 -13.36 17.54
N SER A 194 -25.51 -12.67 17.77
CA SER A 194 -25.23 -11.40 17.09
C SER A 194 -25.11 -11.59 15.57
N GLN A 195 -24.43 -12.66 15.13
CA GLN A 195 -24.30 -12.97 13.70
C GLN A 195 -25.63 -13.28 13.03
N TRP A 196 -26.50 -14.06 13.67
CA TRP A 196 -27.84 -14.39 13.16
C TRP A 196 -28.74 -13.17 13.13
N GLY A 197 -28.76 -12.37 14.21
CA GLY A 197 -29.50 -11.12 14.25
C GLY A 197 -29.07 -10.14 13.16
N SER A 198 -27.75 -9.97 12.96
CA SER A 198 -27.20 -9.13 11.90
C SER A 198 -27.59 -9.63 10.50
N LYS A 199 -27.49 -10.95 10.25
CA LYS A 199 -27.90 -11.53 8.95
C LYS A 199 -29.39 -11.36 8.70
N LEU A 200 -30.24 -11.58 9.70
CA LEU A 200 -31.69 -11.44 9.59
C LEU A 200 -32.10 -9.99 9.35
N ALA A 201 -31.51 -9.05 10.10
CA ALA A 201 -31.76 -7.63 9.90
C ALA A 201 -31.32 -7.17 8.50
N LYS A 202 -30.14 -7.60 8.02
CA LYS A 202 -29.64 -7.28 6.67
C LYS A 202 -30.54 -7.78 5.54
N GLN A 203 -31.27 -8.89 5.75
CA GLN A 203 -32.25 -9.37 4.77
C GLN A 203 -33.42 -8.40 4.59
N GLY A 204 -33.82 -7.69 5.66
CA GLY A 204 -34.84 -6.64 5.59
C GLY A 204 -34.37 -5.35 4.91
N PHE A 205 -33.07 -5.15 4.73
CA PHE A 205 -32.49 -3.97 4.06
C PHE A 205 -32.12 -4.18 2.59
N LYS A 206 -32.20 -5.41 2.06
CA LYS A 206 -31.89 -5.67 0.65
C LYS A 206 -32.94 -4.99 -0.26
N ARG A 207 -32.58 -3.85 -0.85
CA ARG A 207 -33.30 -3.24 -1.97
C ARG A 207 -33.18 -4.18 -3.18
N TYR A 208 -34.14 -5.08 -3.35
CA TYR A 208 -34.25 -5.90 -4.56
C TYR A 208 -35.33 -5.30 -5.47
N SER A 209 -34.90 -4.81 -6.64
CA SER A 209 -35.69 -4.30 -7.77
C SER A 209 -36.77 -3.23 -7.51
N PRO A 210 -36.90 -2.22 -8.40
CA PRO A 210 -38.06 -1.33 -8.37
C PRO A 210 -39.31 -2.15 -8.74
N GLY A 211 -40.22 -2.38 -7.79
CA GLY A 211 -41.55 -2.93 -8.08
C GLY A 211 -42.14 -3.95 -7.10
N TYR A 212 -41.36 -4.54 -6.20
CA TYR A 212 -41.87 -5.51 -5.21
C TYR A 212 -41.48 -5.10 -3.78
N LYS A 213 -42.40 -4.47 -3.04
CA LYS A 213 -42.27 -4.26 -1.59
C LYS A 213 -42.63 -5.56 -0.87
N HIS A 214 -41.70 -6.18 -0.15
CA HIS A 214 -42.04 -7.31 0.70
C HIS A 214 -42.73 -6.78 1.98
N LYS A 215 -43.94 -7.27 2.27
CA LYS A 215 -44.74 -6.88 3.47
C LYS A 215 -44.05 -7.21 4.81
N PHE A 216 -42.96 -7.97 4.80
CA PHE A 216 -42.27 -8.46 6.00
C PHE A 216 -40.92 -7.77 6.28
N GLU A 217 -40.48 -6.81 5.47
CA GLU A 217 -39.19 -6.11 5.62
C GLU A 217 -39.01 -5.52 7.03
N THR A 218 -40.01 -4.79 7.54
CA THR A 218 -39.98 -4.18 8.87
C THR A 218 -39.91 -5.22 10.00
N VAL A 219 -40.59 -6.37 9.83
CA VAL A 219 -40.60 -7.45 10.83
C VAL A 219 -39.23 -8.11 10.90
N PHE A 220 -38.58 -8.37 9.76
CA PHE A 220 -37.23 -8.94 9.74
C PHE A 220 -36.19 -8.01 10.38
N VAL A 221 -36.29 -6.71 10.14
CA VAL A 221 -35.41 -5.72 10.79
C VAL A 221 -35.65 -5.70 12.30
N ALA A 222 -36.90 -5.65 12.75
CA ALA A 222 -37.22 -5.61 14.18
C ALA A 222 -36.77 -6.88 14.92
N VAL A 223 -37.14 -8.06 14.41
CA VAL A 223 -36.75 -9.35 15.01
C VAL A 223 -35.23 -9.54 14.96
N GLY A 224 -34.61 -9.25 13.82
CA GLY A 224 -33.16 -9.32 13.68
C GLY A 224 -32.43 -8.36 14.62
N GLY A 225 -32.95 -7.15 14.81
CA GLY A 225 -32.42 -6.15 15.74
C GLY A 225 -32.47 -6.60 17.19
N VAL A 226 -33.58 -7.19 17.65
CA VAL A 226 -33.71 -7.73 19.02
C VAL A 226 -32.73 -8.88 19.26
N ILE A 227 -32.63 -9.82 18.32
CA ILE A 227 -31.68 -10.94 18.41
C ILE A 227 -30.24 -10.42 18.41
N TRP A 228 -29.93 -9.44 17.57
CA TRP A 228 -28.61 -8.83 17.50
C TRP A 228 -28.25 -8.12 18.81
N LEU A 229 -29.20 -7.39 19.40
CA LEU A 229 -29.02 -6.69 20.67
C LEU A 229 -28.76 -7.68 21.81
N ALA A 230 -29.54 -8.76 21.92
CA ALA A 230 -29.31 -9.81 22.90
C ALA A 230 -27.95 -10.50 22.69
N GLY A 231 -27.57 -10.73 21.43
CA GLY A 231 -26.26 -11.30 21.07
C GLY A 231 -25.08 -10.35 21.28
N SER A 232 -25.31 -9.03 21.33
CA SER A 232 -24.23 -8.05 21.53
C SER A 232 -23.55 -8.23 22.90
N LEU A 233 -24.28 -8.70 23.91
CA LEU A 233 -23.71 -9.06 25.22
C LEU A 233 -22.65 -10.16 25.10
N GLY A 234 -22.92 -11.20 24.32
CA GLY A 234 -21.95 -12.28 24.06
C GLY A 234 -20.72 -11.78 23.32
N VAL A 235 -20.88 -10.83 22.38
CA VAL A 235 -19.76 -10.17 21.68
C VAL A 235 -18.91 -9.35 22.67
N LEU A 236 -19.54 -8.54 23.53
CA LEU A 236 -18.82 -7.74 24.53
C LEU A 236 -18.01 -8.61 25.49
N ILE A 237 -18.61 -9.68 26.01
CA ILE A 237 -17.93 -10.62 26.90
C ILE A 237 -16.77 -11.32 26.16
N THR A 238 -16.98 -11.72 24.91
CA THR A 238 -15.93 -12.32 24.09
C THR A 238 -14.77 -11.34 23.86
N ARG A 239 -15.05 -10.08 23.54
CA ARG A 239 -14.03 -9.03 23.39
C ARG A 239 -13.25 -8.82 24.68
N PHE A 240 -13.93 -8.75 25.81
CA PHE A 240 -13.28 -8.62 27.12
C PHE A 240 -12.32 -9.79 27.41
N ILE A 241 -12.75 -11.03 27.18
CA ILE A 241 -11.86 -12.20 27.34
C ILE A 241 -10.67 -12.13 26.41
N LYS A 242 -10.90 -11.85 25.12
CA LYS A 242 -9.83 -11.74 24.13
C LYS A 242 -8.85 -10.62 24.50
N TYR A 243 -9.33 -9.48 25.00
CA TYR A 243 -8.50 -8.38 25.45
C TYR A 243 -7.60 -8.79 26.64
N LEU A 244 -8.15 -9.49 27.64
CA LEU A 244 -7.35 -9.94 28.78
C LEU A 244 -6.31 -11.00 28.41
N THR A 245 -6.61 -11.86 27.45
CA THR A 245 -5.81 -13.06 27.15
C THR A 245 -4.87 -12.89 25.96
N LEU A 246 -5.20 -12.02 25.00
CA LEU A 246 -4.52 -11.92 23.70
C LEU A 246 -3.85 -10.57 23.45
N SER A 247 -4.19 -9.48 24.16
CA SER A 247 -3.71 -8.13 23.81
C SER A 247 -2.19 -7.95 23.76
N GLY A 248 -1.44 -8.72 24.55
CA GLY A 248 0.02 -8.67 24.56
C GLY A 248 0.71 -9.50 23.47
N ARG A 249 -0.03 -10.31 22.70
CA ARG A 249 0.54 -11.25 21.72
C ARG A 249 1.06 -10.54 20.48
N THR A 250 0.32 -9.57 19.96
CA THR A 250 0.63 -8.88 18.71
C THR A 250 2.03 -8.23 18.75
N PHE A 251 2.37 -7.49 19.81
CA PHE A 251 3.70 -6.89 19.95
C PHE A 251 4.84 -7.92 19.97
N ARG A 252 4.64 -9.04 20.70
CA ARG A 252 5.64 -10.11 20.75
C ARG A 252 5.84 -10.76 19.39
N ASN A 253 4.75 -10.95 18.65
CA ASN A 253 4.79 -11.49 17.29
C ASN A 253 5.44 -10.54 16.30
N ASP A 254 5.23 -9.23 16.41
CA ASP A 254 5.90 -8.24 15.58
C ASP A 254 7.41 -8.27 15.78
N GLN A 255 7.88 -8.24 17.03
CA GLN A 255 9.31 -8.35 17.35
C GLN A 255 9.91 -9.68 16.88
N LYS A 256 9.18 -10.79 17.06
CA LYS A 256 9.63 -12.10 16.60
C LYS A 256 9.72 -12.16 15.08
N THR A 257 8.76 -11.59 14.36
CA THR A 257 8.74 -11.51 12.90
C THR A 257 9.94 -10.74 12.38
N VAL A 258 10.23 -9.55 12.94
CA VAL A 258 11.41 -8.75 12.55
C VAL A 258 12.71 -9.53 12.75
N ARG A 259 12.84 -10.26 13.87
CA ARG A 259 14.02 -11.11 14.14
C ARG A 259 14.14 -12.27 13.16
N LEU A 260 13.03 -12.90 12.80
CA LEU A 260 13.01 -14.04 11.87
C LEU A 260 13.32 -13.61 10.43
N LEU A 261 12.73 -12.49 9.98
CA LEU A 261 12.95 -11.98 8.63
C LEU A 261 14.29 -11.25 8.47
N LYS A 262 14.91 -10.81 9.59
CA LYS A 262 16.12 -9.97 9.61
C LYS A 262 15.98 -8.70 8.76
N ASN A 263 14.77 -8.17 8.66
CA ASN A 263 14.46 -6.94 7.94
C ASN A 263 13.28 -6.20 8.60
N SER A 264 13.03 -4.97 8.16
CA SER A 264 11.95 -4.10 8.64
C SER A 264 10.69 -4.16 7.78
N ALA A 265 10.52 -5.21 6.96
CA ALA A 265 9.40 -5.32 6.02
C ALA A 265 8.03 -5.28 6.72
N ASN A 266 7.91 -5.92 7.89
CA ASN A 266 6.70 -5.86 8.72
C ASN A 266 6.35 -4.42 9.15
N THR A 267 7.36 -3.60 9.49
CA THR A 267 7.17 -2.19 9.82
C THR A 267 6.65 -1.40 8.60
N GLN A 268 7.15 -1.69 7.40
CA GLN A 268 6.68 -1.06 6.18
C GLN A 268 5.21 -1.40 5.87
N THR A 269 4.80 -2.65 6.08
CA THR A 269 3.38 -3.04 6.01
C THR A 269 2.52 -2.21 6.97
N LEU A 270 2.98 -2.02 8.21
CA LEU A 270 2.25 -1.22 9.21
C LEU A 270 2.15 0.25 8.81
N LEU A 271 3.21 0.82 8.26
CA LEU A 271 3.19 2.19 7.72
C LEU A 271 2.20 2.33 6.57
N ARG A 272 2.15 1.33 5.69
CA ARG A 272 1.19 1.29 4.59
C ARG A 272 -0.25 1.26 5.09
N ILE A 273 -0.53 0.47 6.12
CA ILE A 273 -1.85 0.44 6.77
C ILE A 273 -2.17 1.78 7.44
N TYR A 274 -1.17 2.45 8.01
CA TYR A 274 -1.34 3.74 8.69
C TYR A 274 -1.82 4.85 7.74
N VAL A 275 -1.31 4.90 6.50
CA VAL A 275 -1.71 5.91 5.50
C VAL A 275 -2.93 5.51 4.68
N HIS A 276 -3.33 4.24 4.70
CA HIS A 276 -4.49 3.76 3.95
C HIS A 276 -5.81 4.24 4.58
N HIS A 277 -6.67 4.90 3.79
CA HIS A 277 -7.92 5.51 4.27
C HIS A 277 -8.88 4.51 4.96
N SER A 278 -8.95 3.26 4.48
CA SER A 278 -9.79 2.21 5.11
C SER A 278 -9.04 1.46 6.24
N GLY A 279 -7.76 1.75 6.46
CA GLY A 279 -6.90 1.06 7.41
C GLY A 279 -6.87 -0.45 7.16
N SER A 280 -7.11 -1.23 8.22
CA SER A 280 -7.10 -2.71 8.24
C SER A 280 -8.46 -3.36 8.51
N GLN A 281 -9.54 -2.59 8.42
CA GLN A 281 -10.89 -3.05 8.78
C GLN A 281 -11.42 -4.11 7.80
N ILE A 282 -12.26 -5.02 8.32
CA ILE A 282 -12.97 -6.04 7.53
C ILE A 282 -14.47 -5.89 7.78
N HIS A 283 -15.24 -5.61 6.73
CA HIS A 283 -16.68 -5.33 6.76
C HIS A 283 -17.55 -6.58 6.59
N SER A 284 -17.25 -7.62 7.38
CA SER A 284 -17.99 -8.88 7.39
C SER A 284 -18.77 -9.08 8.69
N ALA A 285 -19.91 -9.78 8.62
CA ALA A 285 -20.64 -10.21 9.82
C ALA A 285 -19.80 -11.15 10.71
N TYR A 286 -18.74 -11.73 10.16
CA TYR A 286 -17.80 -12.58 10.88
C TYR A 286 -16.61 -11.83 11.49
N SER A 287 -16.48 -10.51 11.28
CA SER A 287 -15.29 -9.74 11.70
C SER A 287 -14.97 -9.93 13.20
N GLU A 288 -15.98 -9.85 14.08
CA GLU A 288 -15.82 -10.13 15.52
C GLU A 288 -15.25 -11.52 15.83
N SER A 289 -15.68 -12.52 15.06
CA SER A 289 -15.30 -13.92 15.28
C SER A 289 -13.89 -14.24 14.81
N ILE A 290 -13.35 -13.45 13.87
CA ILE A 290 -12.02 -13.66 13.29
C ILE A 290 -10.99 -12.61 13.73
N ALA A 291 -11.37 -11.56 14.46
CA ALA A 291 -10.49 -10.43 14.79
C ALA A 291 -9.14 -10.82 15.41
N HIS A 292 -9.11 -11.86 16.25
CA HIS A 292 -7.89 -12.36 16.89
C HIS A 292 -6.98 -13.16 15.94
N MET A 293 -7.46 -13.51 14.76
CA MET A 293 -6.73 -14.24 13.72
C MET A 293 -6.07 -13.28 12.72
N CYS A 294 -6.50 -12.02 12.71
CA CYS A 294 -6.07 -11.04 11.71
C CYS A 294 -4.72 -10.42 12.07
N PHE A 295 -3.96 -10.02 11.05
CA PHE A 295 -2.69 -9.29 11.17
C PHE A 295 -2.85 -7.95 11.92
N ALA A 296 -3.95 -7.25 11.66
CA ALA A 296 -4.28 -5.96 12.26
C ALA A 296 -5.78 -5.87 12.61
N ASN A 297 -6.17 -4.80 13.31
CA ASN A 297 -7.53 -4.64 13.81
C ASN A 297 -8.58 -4.71 12.68
N SER A 298 -9.36 -5.79 12.65
CA SER A 298 -10.43 -5.98 11.66
C SER A 298 -11.71 -5.22 12.01
N LEU A 299 -11.79 -4.66 13.22
CA LEU A 299 -12.94 -3.92 13.73
C LEU A 299 -12.75 -2.41 13.55
N SER A 300 -13.83 -1.65 13.75
CA SER A 300 -13.74 -0.19 13.78
C SER A 300 -12.79 0.27 14.92
N PRO A 301 -11.93 1.28 14.69
CA PRO A 301 -11.03 1.84 15.70
C PRO A 301 -11.73 2.29 16.98
N GLN A 302 -12.99 2.74 16.87
CA GLN A 302 -13.82 3.18 17.99
C GLN A 302 -14.39 2.02 18.82
N SER A 303 -14.19 0.76 18.39
CA SER A 303 -14.62 -0.41 19.14
C SER A 303 -13.90 -0.48 20.48
N TRP A 304 -14.66 -0.74 21.55
CA TRP A 304 -14.09 -0.92 22.88
C TRP A 304 -13.37 -2.26 22.98
N MET A 305 -12.30 -2.30 23.78
CA MET A 305 -11.52 -3.52 24.08
C MET A 305 -10.93 -4.17 22.82
N ASN A 306 -10.34 -3.35 21.94
CA ASN A 306 -9.58 -3.82 20.79
C ASN A 306 -8.40 -4.67 21.26
N ILE A 307 -8.27 -5.86 20.67
CA ILE A 307 -7.22 -6.84 21.00
C ILE A 307 -5.90 -6.43 20.34
N HIS A 308 -5.99 -5.80 19.18
CA HIS A 308 -4.83 -5.28 18.49
C HIS A 308 -4.50 -3.89 19.03
N PRO A 309 -3.25 -3.66 19.46
CA PRO A 309 -2.74 -2.33 19.74
C PRO A 309 -2.90 -1.43 18.50
N SER A 310 -2.89 -0.11 18.70
CA SER A 310 -3.00 0.79 17.56
C SER A 310 -1.81 0.62 16.62
N ILE A 311 -2.02 0.85 15.32
CA ILE A 311 -0.93 0.73 14.32
C ILE A 311 0.23 1.67 14.68
N ARG A 312 -0.10 2.86 15.20
CA ARG A 312 0.89 3.85 15.69
C ARG A 312 1.77 3.27 16.82
N GLU A 313 1.16 2.63 17.82
CA GLU A 313 1.90 2.00 18.92
C GLU A 313 2.79 0.87 18.41
N ARG A 314 2.31 0.05 17.48
CA ARG A 314 3.10 -1.05 16.87
C ARG A 314 4.31 -0.51 16.11
N ILE A 315 4.13 0.55 15.33
CA ILE A 315 5.24 1.21 14.62
C ILE A 315 6.25 1.77 15.63
N TYR A 316 5.78 2.46 16.67
CA TYR A 316 6.64 3.05 17.69
C TYR A 316 7.49 2.00 18.43
N GLU A 317 6.88 0.87 18.80
CA GLU A 317 7.56 -0.23 19.48
C GLU A 317 8.63 -0.90 18.59
N LEU A 318 8.40 -0.96 17.28
CA LEU A 318 9.36 -1.52 16.32
C LEU A 318 10.47 -0.55 15.94
N ASN A 319 10.13 0.72 15.73
CA ASN A 319 11.07 1.78 15.40
C ASN A 319 10.53 3.15 15.86
N PRO A 320 11.04 3.71 16.98
CA PRO A 320 10.52 4.96 17.53
C PRO A 320 10.88 6.20 16.71
N THR A 321 11.99 6.19 15.95
CA THR A 321 12.42 7.37 15.18
C THR A 321 11.51 7.60 13.97
N LEU A 322 10.98 6.54 13.39
CA LEU A 322 10.28 6.58 12.12
C LEU A 322 8.95 7.35 12.20
N LEU A 323 8.27 7.32 13.35
CA LEU A 323 7.06 8.10 13.56
C LEU A 323 7.36 9.61 13.69
N GLN A 324 8.48 9.94 14.32
CA GLN A 324 8.96 11.31 14.44
C GLN A 324 9.39 11.85 13.07
N ASP A 325 10.06 11.02 12.27
CA ASP A 325 10.47 11.36 10.90
C ASP A 325 9.26 11.65 10.00
N LEU A 326 8.21 10.80 10.04
CA LEU A 326 6.95 11.04 9.32
C LEU A 326 6.26 12.34 9.74
N GLN A 327 6.22 12.61 11.05
CA GLN A 327 5.61 13.84 11.56
C GLN A 327 6.41 15.07 11.14
N LEU A 328 7.75 15.00 11.23
CA LEU A 328 8.64 16.06 10.77
C LEU A 328 8.52 16.29 9.26
N GLU A 329 8.41 15.22 8.47
CA GLU A 329 8.23 15.32 7.03
C GLU A 329 6.86 15.94 6.67
N ASN A 330 5.78 15.51 7.32
CA ASN A 330 4.47 16.13 7.15
C ASN A 330 4.47 17.61 7.59
N LEU A 331 5.21 17.96 8.65
CA LEU A 331 5.41 19.35 9.05
C LEU A 331 6.26 20.13 8.04
N LYS A 332 7.30 19.54 7.44
CA LYS A 332 8.06 20.16 6.34
C LYS A 332 7.14 20.43 5.13
N LYS A 333 6.28 19.48 4.77
CA LYS A 333 5.27 19.64 3.71
C LYS A 333 4.28 20.76 4.02
N LEU A 334 3.87 20.91 5.27
CA LEU A 334 3.05 22.04 5.73
C LEU A 334 3.82 23.36 5.77
N ARG A 335 5.13 23.32 6.05
CA ARG A 335 6.03 24.48 6.11
C ARG A 335 6.35 25.05 4.73
N ASN A 336 6.29 24.23 3.68
CA ASN A 336 6.36 24.69 2.29
C ASN A 336 5.08 25.44 1.83
N ARG A 337 4.10 25.67 2.73
CA ARG A 337 3.01 26.64 2.53
C ARG A 337 3.46 28.05 2.96
N PRO A 338 3.11 29.12 2.22
CA PRO A 338 3.74 30.44 2.33
C PRO A 338 3.61 31.14 3.69
N LEU A 339 2.73 30.71 4.59
CA LEU A 339 2.55 31.31 5.91
C LEU A 339 3.64 30.98 6.94
N PHE A 340 4.54 30.01 6.68
CA PHE A 340 5.55 29.56 7.66
C PHE A 340 7.01 29.85 7.27
N SER A 341 7.27 30.58 6.19
CA SER A 341 8.62 31.00 5.78
C SER A 341 9.30 32.00 6.75
N LEU A 342 8.57 32.49 7.76
CA LEU A 342 9.04 33.45 8.77
C LEU A 342 9.69 32.83 10.01
N PHE A 343 9.67 31.50 10.18
CA PHE A 343 10.19 30.85 11.39
C PHE A 343 11.32 29.87 11.08
N HIS A 344 12.52 30.40 10.82
CA HIS A 344 13.75 29.63 10.92
C HIS A 344 14.18 29.62 12.40
N PHE A 345 13.93 28.53 13.12
CA PHE A 345 14.47 28.34 14.47
C PHE A 345 15.21 27.01 14.59
N LEU A 346 16.36 27.12 15.28
CA LEU A 346 17.41 26.15 15.53
C LEU A 346 16.95 24.72 15.81
N GLU A 347 17.59 23.76 15.14
CA GLU A 347 17.97 22.49 15.78
C GLU A 347 19.09 21.80 14.98
N GLU A 348 20.33 22.18 15.26
CA GLU A 348 21.49 21.31 15.02
C GLU A 348 21.58 20.37 16.22
N SER A 349 21.18 19.12 16.03
CA SER A 349 21.64 18.03 16.90
C SER A 349 22.55 17.13 16.07
N GLU A 350 23.84 17.19 16.39
CA GLU A 350 24.87 16.29 15.87
C GLU A 350 24.59 14.87 16.36
N LYS A 351 23.91 14.10 15.52
CA LYS A 351 24.17 12.66 15.39
C LYS A 351 24.76 12.47 14.00
N GLU A 352 25.51 11.40 13.74
CA GLU A 352 25.93 11.01 12.39
C GLU A 352 24.67 10.70 11.56
N ILE A 353 24.02 11.76 11.08
CA ILE A 353 22.76 11.74 10.35
C ILE A 353 23.16 11.51 8.90
N TYR A 354 22.51 10.52 8.28
CA TYR A 354 22.43 10.45 6.82
C TYR A 354 21.87 11.79 6.33
N VAL A 355 22.72 12.73 5.91
CA VAL A 355 22.27 13.98 5.31
C VAL A 355 21.83 13.65 3.89
N PRO A 356 20.52 13.66 3.58
CA PRO A 356 20.07 13.48 2.22
C PRO A 356 20.59 14.62 1.36
N TRP A 357 20.90 14.34 0.10
CA TRP A 357 21.23 15.41 -0.85
C TRP A 357 20.00 16.29 -1.05
N SER A 358 20.20 17.61 -1.04
CA SER A 358 19.16 18.60 -1.32
C SER A 358 19.45 19.32 -2.62
N SER A 359 18.41 19.69 -3.35
CA SER A 359 18.53 20.49 -4.56
C SER A 359 19.18 21.85 -4.28
N PRO A 360 20.05 22.34 -5.18
CA PRO A 360 20.66 23.66 -5.04
C PRO A 360 19.59 24.76 -5.09
N GLN A 361 19.87 25.87 -4.41
CA GLN A 361 18.98 27.04 -4.36
C GLN A 361 19.52 28.17 -5.26
N PRO A 362 18.65 29.02 -5.84
CA PRO A 362 17.18 29.00 -5.73
C PRO A 362 16.55 27.84 -6.53
N LEU A 363 15.40 27.34 -6.08
CA LEU A 363 14.65 26.33 -6.83
C LEU A 363 14.17 26.90 -8.18
N PRO A 364 14.13 26.06 -9.23
CA PRO A 364 13.66 26.46 -10.56
C PRO A 364 12.13 26.50 -10.64
N LEU A 365 11.62 27.24 -11.63
CA LEU A 365 10.23 27.18 -12.08
C LEU A 365 10.02 25.97 -13.00
N LEU A 366 8.77 25.56 -13.19
CA LEU A 366 8.45 24.54 -14.18
C LEU A 366 8.69 25.09 -15.59
N ARG A 367 9.49 24.39 -16.40
CA ARG A 367 9.68 24.75 -17.80
C ARG A 367 8.38 24.52 -18.58
N LEU A 368 7.75 25.60 -19.05
CA LEU A 368 6.51 25.54 -19.82
C LEU A 368 6.74 25.45 -21.34
N SER A 369 7.97 25.73 -21.81
CA SER A 369 8.31 25.70 -23.23
C SER A 369 8.77 24.31 -23.70
N PRO A 370 8.24 23.78 -24.82
CA PRO A 370 8.64 22.46 -25.32
C PRO A 370 10.10 22.49 -25.80
N ILE A 371 10.90 21.50 -25.38
CA ILE A 371 12.26 21.30 -25.87
C ILE A 371 12.19 20.56 -27.20
N SER A 372 11.84 21.25 -28.30
CA SER A 372 11.93 20.63 -29.63
C SER A 372 13.40 20.63 -30.08
N PHE A 373 14.07 19.49 -29.94
CA PHE A 373 15.51 19.32 -30.17
C PHE A 373 15.94 19.34 -31.64
N ALA A 374 15.06 18.91 -32.54
CA ALA A 374 15.23 18.93 -33.99
C ALA A 374 13.92 18.44 -34.61
N LEU A 375 13.70 18.66 -35.90
CA LEU A 375 12.58 18.07 -36.66
C LEU A 375 12.43 16.54 -36.50
N ASN A 376 13.48 15.84 -36.03
CA ASN A 376 13.52 14.38 -35.93
C ASN A 376 13.03 13.80 -34.59
N ASP A 377 12.97 14.58 -33.51
CA ASP A 377 12.49 14.07 -32.21
C ASP A 377 10.95 14.14 -32.11
N ALA A 378 10.32 14.92 -32.99
CA ALA A 378 8.88 14.87 -33.27
C ALA A 378 8.47 13.65 -34.15
N ILE A 379 9.41 12.73 -34.44
CA ILE A 379 9.18 11.51 -35.22
C ILE A 379 8.97 10.32 -34.29
N LYS A 380 8.36 9.26 -34.83
CA LYS A 380 8.20 7.93 -34.22
C LYS A 380 9.47 7.49 -33.43
N PRO A 381 9.29 6.96 -32.20
CA PRO A 381 10.36 6.45 -31.38
C PRO A 381 11.06 5.26 -32.02
N LEU A 382 12.34 5.10 -31.70
CA LEU A 382 13.13 3.94 -32.10
C LEU A 382 12.89 2.79 -31.11
N SER A 383 12.78 1.56 -31.62
CA SER A 383 12.77 0.37 -30.77
C SER A 383 14.04 0.29 -29.93
N SER A 384 13.93 -0.26 -28.72
CA SER A 384 15.04 -0.39 -27.75
C SER A 384 16.28 -1.06 -28.37
N ASP A 385 16.10 -2.12 -29.15
CA ASP A 385 17.20 -2.85 -29.82
C ASP A 385 17.95 -2.00 -30.84
N VAL A 386 17.22 -1.16 -31.59
CA VAL A 386 17.83 -0.25 -32.57
C VAL A 386 18.65 0.81 -31.86
N ARG A 387 18.15 1.36 -30.74
CA ARG A 387 18.88 2.36 -29.93
C ARG A 387 20.17 1.76 -29.35
N ARG A 388 20.10 0.53 -28.83
CA ARG A 388 21.27 -0.17 -28.27
C ARG A 388 22.34 -0.48 -29.34
N ASN A 389 21.92 -0.86 -30.55
CA ASN A 389 22.82 -1.31 -31.62
C ASN A 389 23.27 -0.20 -32.60
N LYS A 390 22.77 1.04 -32.46
CA LYS A 390 23.14 2.14 -33.35
C LYS A 390 24.64 2.47 -33.20
N LYS A 391 25.35 2.58 -34.34
CA LYS A 391 26.79 2.89 -34.35
C LYS A 391 27.05 4.24 -33.69
N ARG A 392 27.97 4.26 -32.73
CA ARG A 392 28.39 5.46 -32.00
C ARG A 392 29.78 5.92 -32.48
N PRO A 393 30.09 7.22 -32.44
CA PRO A 393 31.43 7.74 -32.71
C PRO A 393 32.44 7.12 -31.74
N GLU A 394 33.65 6.84 -32.23
CA GLU A 394 34.71 6.23 -31.41
C GLU A 394 35.02 7.03 -30.15
N LEU A 395 34.92 8.36 -30.23
CA LEU A 395 35.17 9.27 -29.12
C LEU A 395 34.20 9.01 -27.95
N ILE A 396 32.91 8.83 -28.24
CA ILE A 396 31.89 8.49 -27.24
C ILE A 396 32.12 7.08 -26.69
N GLN A 397 32.44 6.12 -27.56
CA GLN A 397 32.72 4.75 -27.13
C GLN A 397 33.91 4.68 -26.17
N ARG A 398 35.00 5.39 -26.47
CA ARG A 398 36.18 5.48 -25.58
C ARG A 398 35.85 6.20 -24.28
N ALA A 399 35.07 7.28 -24.33
CA ALA A 399 34.65 8.01 -23.12
C ALA A 399 33.87 7.09 -22.16
N LEU A 400 32.92 6.31 -22.68
CA LEU A 400 32.09 5.38 -21.90
C LEU A 400 32.87 4.20 -21.29
N GLN A 401 34.11 3.94 -21.71
CA GLN A 401 34.98 2.91 -21.10
C GLN A 401 35.58 3.35 -19.76
N THR A 402 35.50 4.65 -19.44
CA THR A 402 36.07 5.21 -18.23
C THR A 402 34.99 5.88 -17.37
N ALA A 403 35.18 5.88 -16.05
CA ALA A 403 34.26 6.55 -15.14
C ALA A 403 34.23 8.08 -15.35
N THR A 404 35.40 8.69 -15.58
CA THR A 404 35.51 10.13 -15.86
C THR A 404 34.87 10.49 -17.18
N GLY A 405 35.15 9.74 -18.26
CA GLY A 405 34.54 9.98 -19.56
C GLY A 405 33.02 9.76 -19.56
N SER A 406 32.52 8.76 -18.81
CA SER A 406 31.08 8.56 -18.64
C SER A 406 30.41 9.76 -17.96
N ARG A 407 31.03 10.31 -16.92
CA ARG A 407 30.54 11.53 -16.25
C ARG A 407 30.55 12.73 -17.20
N GLU A 408 31.61 12.90 -18.00
CA GLU A 408 31.69 13.96 -19.00
C GLU A 408 30.60 13.84 -20.07
N VAL A 409 30.31 12.62 -20.56
CA VAL A 409 29.22 12.37 -21.51
C VAL A 409 27.86 12.72 -20.91
N MET A 410 27.61 12.39 -19.64
CA MET A 410 26.37 12.76 -18.96
C MET A 410 26.20 14.28 -18.86
N VAL A 411 27.27 14.98 -18.47
CA VAL A 411 27.29 16.44 -18.40
C VAL A 411 27.05 17.03 -19.80
N ALA A 412 27.71 16.50 -20.84
CA ALA A 412 27.52 16.94 -22.22
C ALA A 412 26.08 16.82 -22.69
N ILE A 413 25.43 15.67 -22.44
CA ILE A 413 24.03 15.44 -22.82
C ILE A 413 23.11 16.44 -22.12
N LEU A 414 23.24 16.63 -20.81
CA LEU A 414 22.42 17.60 -20.07
C LEU A 414 22.68 19.05 -20.51
N MET A 415 23.92 19.41 -20.83
CA MET A 415 24.24 20.72 -21.39
C MET A 415 23.61 20.94 -22.76
N ILE A 416 23.65 19.94 -23.64
CA ILE A 416 22.98 20.00 -24.94
C ILE A 416 21.47 20.20 -24.77
N ARG A 417 20.86 19.59 -23.75
CA ARG A 417 19.44 19.79 -23.37
C ARG A 417 19.13 21.18 -22.85
N GLN A 418 20.03 21.76 -22.07
CA GLN A 418 19.84 23.08 -21.50
C GLN A 418 20.11 24.22 -22.50
N TYR A 419 21.28 24.20 -23.13
CA TYR A 419 21.82 25.35 -23.88
C TYR A 419 21.51 25.32 -25.39
N ARG A 420 20.89 24.24 -25.89
CA ARG A 420 20.46 24.08 -27.29
C ARG A 420 21.63 24.33 -28.28
N GLU A 421 21.47 25.30 -29.17
CA GLU A 421 22.45 25.66 -30.22
C GLU A 421 23.62 26.52 -29.69
N PHE A 422 23.52 27.10 -28.49
CA PHE A 422 24.51 28.05 -27.97
C PHE A 422 25.18 27.54 -26.70
N ILE A 423 26.26 26.78 -26.88
CA ILE A 423 27.00 26.21 -25.76
C ILE A 423 28.07 27.22 -25.30
N PRO A 424 28.15 27.54 -23.99
CA PRO A 424 29.16 28.46 -23.46
C PRO A 424 30.59 28.01 -23.80
N LYS A 425 31.48 28.97 -24.12
CA LYS A 425 32.90 28.68 -24.40
C LYS A 425 33.67 28.17 -23.18
N ASP A 426 33.19 28.50 -21.98
CA ASP A 426 33.74 28.04 -20.70
C ASP A 426 33.06 26.75 -20.22
N ALA A 427 32.46 25.98 -21.14
CA ALA A 427 31.79 24.73 -20.82
C ALA A 427 32.72 23.78 -20.04
N PRO A 428 32.25 23.17 -18.94
CA PRO A 428 33.07 22.29 -18.11
C PRO A 428 33.30 20.89 -18.74
N VAL A 429 33.17 20.77 -20.06
CA VAL A 429 33.21 19.52 -20.84
C VAL A 429 33.97 19.74 -22.14
N SER A 430 34.61 18.67 -22.64
CA SER A 430 35.24 18.69 -23.95
C SER A 430 34.24 18.99 -25.07
N HIS A 431 34.46 20.09 -25.80
CA HIS A 431 33.68 20.44 -27.00
C HIS A 431 33.64 19.30 -28.03
N ALA A 432 34.69 18.47 -28.10
CA ALA A 432 34.73 17.33 -29.02
C ALA A 432 33.67 16.25 -28.69
N ILE A 433 33.32 16.06 -27.41
CA ILE A 433 32.23 15.16 -27.01
C ILE A 433 30.89 15.73 -27.44
N ILE A 434 30.71 17.04 -27.23
CA ILE A 434 29.48 17.73 -27.57
C ILE A 434 29.25 17.71 -29.08
N ASP A 435 30.25 18.08 -29.87
CA ASP A 435 30.18 18.06 -31.34
C ASP A 435 29.87 16.65 -31.85
N ALA A 436 30.43 15.61 -31.21
CA ALA A 436 30.12 14.23 -31.55
C ALA A 436 28.67 13.85 -31.23
N LEU A 437 28.07 14.38 -30.15
CA LEU A 437 26.67 14.15 -29.78
C LEU A 437 25.68 14.93 -30.66
N LEU A 438 25.98 16.18 -31.01
CA LEU A 438 25.16 17.01 -31.89
C LEU A 438 25.05 16.44 -33.31
N ASN A 439 26.08 15.72 -33.77
CA ASN A 439 26.06 15.02 -35.06
C ASN A 439 25.32 13.66 -35.03
N LEU A 440 24.78 13.26 -33.88
CA LEU A 440 23.98 12.04 -33.73
C LEU A 440 22.48 12.35 -33.70
N ASP A 441 21.69 11.34 -34.04
CA ASP A 441 20.24 11.35 -33.86
C ASP A 441 19.89 11.55 -32.37
N GLY A 442 19.14 12.61 -32.04
CA GLY A 442 18.77 12.96 -30.65
C GLY A 442 18.12 11.81 -29.89
N ARG A 443 17.34 10.98 -30.60
CA ARG A 443 16.64 9.80 -30.03
C ARG A 443 17.55 8.75 -29.38
N ILE A 444 18.85 8.76 -29.62
CA ILE A 444 19.81 7.86 -28.95
C ILE A 444 20.54 8.48 -27.76
N HIS A 445 20.39 9.78 -27.50
CA HIS A 445 21.10 10.47 -26.41
C HIS A 445 20.77 9.86 -25.04
N ILE A 446 19.49 9.60 -24.76
CA ILE A 446 19.07 9.02 -23.47
C ILE A 446 19.58 7.58 -23.31
N GLN A 447 19.63 6.78 -24.37
CA GLN A 447 20.27 5.46 -24.32
C GLN A 447 21.77 5.55 -24.01
N ILE A 448 22.48 6.54 -24.58
CA ILE A 448 23.89 6.82 -24.26
C ILE A 448 24.02 7.25 -22.79
N PHE A 449 23.10 8.07 -22.29
CA PHE A 449 23.05 8.49 -20.89
C PHE A 449 22.89 7.30 -19.93
N HIS A 450 22.01 6.35 -20.26
CA HIS A 450 21.85 5.12 -19.48
C HIS A 450 23.10 4.24 -19.47
N ASP A 451 23.81 4.15 -20.59
CA ASP A 451 25.07 3.41 -20.65
C ASP A 451 26.18 4.12 -19.86
N ALA A 452 26.20 5.45 -19.87
CA ALA A 452 27.09 6.24 -19.03
C ALA A 452 26.79 6.03 -17.54
N CYS A 453 25.52 5.99 -17.16
CA CYS A 453 25.06 5.72 -15.78
C CYS A 453 25.62 4.41 -15.22
N LYS A 454 25.65 3.34 -16.03
CA LYS A 454 26.22 2.03 -15.63
C LYS A 454 27.73 2.09 -15.38
N ASN A 455 28.42 3.07 -15.97
CA ASN A 455 29.87 3.17 -15.98
C ASN A 455 30.41 4.36 -15.14
N ILE A 456 29.59 5.05 -14.34
CA ILE A 456 30.04 6.22 -13.54
C ILE A 456 31.06 5.87 -12.45
N GLY A 457 31.23 4.58 -12.15
CA GLY A 457 32.16 4.04 -11.16
C GLY A 457 31.73 4.30 -9.71
N HIS A 458 32.42 3.67 -8.77
CA HIS A 458 32.18 3.92 -7.34
C HIS A 458 32.73 5.30 -6.94
N MET A 459 31.93 6.08 -6.20
CA MET A 459 32.32 7.38 -5.68
C MET A 459 32.05 7.46 -4.18
N PRO A 460 32.95 8.04 -3.37
CA PRO A 460 32.63 8.46 -2.02
C PRO A 460 31.40 9.37 -2.00
N ALA A 461 30.56 9.26 -0.97
CA ALA A 461 29.30 10.00 -0.89
C ALA A 461 29.46 11.52 -1.03
N SER A 462 30.56 12.10 -0.54
CA SER A 462 30.87 13.53 -0.70
C SER A 462 31.05 13.93 -2.17
N ILE A 463 31.84 13.16 -2.93
CA ILE A 463 32.10 13.41 -4.35
C ILE A 463 30.84 13.16 -5.17
N ALA A 464 30.08 12.10 -4.84
CA ALA A 464 28.81 11.80 -5.48
C ALA A 464 27.79 12.94 -5.32
N ARG A 465 27.69 13.54 -4.12
CA ARG A 465 26.86 14.72 -3.86
C ARG A 465 27.32 15.94 -4.64
N GLN A 466 28.62 16.22 -4.69
CA GLN A 466 29.17 17.33 -5.49
C GLN A 466 28.88 17.16 -6.98
N PHE A 467 29.00 15.93 -7.50
CA PHE A 467 28.66 15.61 -8.88
C PHE A 467 27.17 15.84 -9.16
N LEU A 468 26.28 15.37 -8.28
CA LEU A 468 24.84 15.63 -8.38
C LEU A 468 24.51 17.12 -8.35
N THR A 469 25.13 17.88 -7.45
CA THR A 469 24.95 19.35 -7.40
C THR A 469 25.40 20.00 -8.70
N LYS A 470 26.50 19.55 -9.30
CA LYS A 470 26.94 20.04 -10.61
C LYS A 470 25.92 19.74 -11.71
N LEU A 471 25.34 18.53 -11.74
CA LEU A 471 24.30 18.19 -12.72
C LEU A 471 23.02 19.01 -12.50
N ALA A 472 22.61 19.19 -11.24
CA ALA A 472 21.44 19.97 -10.88
C ALA A 472 21.58 21.44 -11.28
N LEU A 473 22.75 22.05 -11.07
CA LEU A 473 23.03 23.43 -11.52
C LEU A 473 22.90 23.57 -13.04
N ILE A 474 23.39 22.59 -13.82
CA ILE A 474 23.31 22.63 -15.28
C ILE A 474 21.87 22.58 -15.77
N ILE A 475 21.05 21.69 -15.22
CA ILE A 475 19.64 21.56 -15.65
C ILE A 475 18.74 22.70 -15.15
N GLN A 476 19.25 23.54 -14.24
CA GLN A 476 18.54 24.68 -13.63
C GLN A 476 19.12 26.04 -14.06
N GLU A 477 20.05 26.07 -15.01
CA GLU A 477 20.81 27.28 -15.34
C GLU A 477 19.92 28.45 -15.79
N ASP A 478 18.84 28.15 -16.53
CA ASP A 478 17.89 29.15 -17.02
C ASP A 478 16.79 29.51 -16.01
N GLY A 479 16.86 28.96 -14.80
CA GLY A 479 15.84 29.11 -13.77
C GLY A 479 14.58 28.26 -14.00
N GLU A 480 14.57 27.38 -15.02
CA GLU A 480 13.47 26.47 -15.31
C GLU A 480 13.94 25.00 -15.23
N ILE A 481 13.02 24.06 -15.02
CA ILE A 481 13.33 22.62 -15.03
C ILE A 481 12.27 21.81 -15.79
N GLY A 482 12.74 20.88 -16.64
CA GLY A 482 11.90 19.92 -17.33
C GLY A 482 11.75 18.59 -16.58
N LEU A 483 10.64 17.89 -16.79
CA LEU A 483 10.36 16.59 -16.16
C LEU A 483 11.40 15.52 -16.53
N LEU A 484 11.79 15.45 -17.81
CA LEU A 484 12.82 14.50 -18.25
C LEU A 484 14.16 14.76 -17.57
N ASP A 485 14.57 16.03 -17.44
CA ASP A 485 15.84 16.39 -16.81
C ASP A 485 15.86 16.02 -15.32
N ALA A 486 14.74 16.23 -14.62
CA ALA A 486 14.56 15.79 -13.23
C ALA A 486 14.60 14.26 -13.09
N LEU A 487 13.96 13.51 -13.99
CA LEU A 487 13.97 12.04 -14.00
C LEU A 487 15.36 11.47 -14.29
N LEU A 488 16.13 12.09 -15.20
CA LEU A 488 17.51 11.73 -15.46
C LEU A 488 18.38 11.95 -14.21
N LEU A 489 18.18 13.06 -13.48
CA LEU A 489 18.86 13.31 -12.22
C LEU A 489 18.52 12.25 -11.16
N GLU A 490 17.24 11.85 -11.04
CA GLU A 490 16.81 10.75 -10.15
C GLU A 490 17.49 9.43 -10.54
N ARG A 491 17.67 9.15 -11.83
CA ARG A 491 18.41 7.97 -12.31
C ARG A 491 19.87 7.99 -11.86
N VAL A 492 20.53 9.14 -11.89
CA VAL A 492 21.90 9.28 -11.36
C VAL A 492 21.94 9.06 -9.84
N LYS A 493 20.96 9.61 -9.09
CA LYS A 493 20.86 9.39 -7.64
C LYS A 493 20.72 7.91 -7.30
N TYR A 494 19.94 7.17 -8.08
CA TYR A 494 19.78 5.73 -7.91
C TYR A 494 21.10 4.96 -8.07
N GLU A 495 21.82 5.18 -9.18
CA GLU A 495 23.10 4.49 -9.44
C GLU A 495 24.18 4.83 -8.40
N LEU A 496 24.09 6.02 -7.80
CA LEU A 496 24.97 6.45 -6.71
C LEU A 496 24.54 5.99 -5.32
N ASN A 497 23.42 5.26 -5.19
CA ASN A 497 22.81 4.89 -3.91
C ASN A 497 22.52 6.11 -3.00
N LEU A 498 22.15 7.24 -3.61
CA LEU A 498 21.80 8.48 -2.93
C LEU A 498 20.30 8.82 -3.04
N MET A 499 19.50 7.93 -3.62
CA MET A 499 18.04 8.11 -3.69
C MET A 499 17.45 8.13 -2.27
N PRO A 500 16.61 9.12 -1.93
CA PRO A 500 15.94 9.14 -0.64
C PRO A 500 15.02 7.92 -0.48
N LEU A 501 14.90 7.43 0.75
CA LEU A 501 13.85 6.48 1.08
C LEU A 501 12.51 7.22 1.00
N HIS A 502 11.59 6.75 0.16
CA HIS A 502 10.22 7.26 0.17
C HIS A 502 9.48 6.65 1.36
N LEU A 503 8.84 7.52 2.14
CA LEU A 503 7.93 7.10 3.19
C LEU A 503 6.52 6.93 2.60
N PRO A 504 5.69 6.01 3.14
CA PRO A 504 4.32 5.88 2.67
C PRO A 504 3.57 7.21 2.82
N THR A 505 2.94 7.66 1.75
CA THR A 505 2.19 8.92 1.68
C THR A 505 0.72 8.63 1.41
N ALA A 506 -0.17 9.45 1.99
CA ALA A 506 -1.59 9.38 1.70
C ALA A 506 -1.92 10.17 0.43
N PHE A 507 -2.81 9.65 -0.40
CA PHE A 507 -3.22 10.27 -1.67
C PHE A 507 -3.66 11.74 -1.49
N GLU A 508 -4.49 11.99 -0.46
CA GLU A 508 -5.01 13.33 -0.14
C GLU A 508 -3.91 14.35 0.20
N GLU A 509 -2.78 13.90 0.76
CA GLU A 509 -1.67 14.78 1.14
C GLU A 509 -0.78 15.17 -0.05
N VAL A 510 -0.81 14.37 -1.13
CA VAL A 510 0.08 14.51 -2.31
C VAL A 510 -0.67 15.06 -3.53
N LYS A 511 -1.97 15.36 -3.41
CA LYS A 511 -2.77 16.00 -4.48
C LYS A 511 -2.08 17.21 -5.14
N PRO A 512 -1.53 18.20 -4.40
CA PRO A 512 -0.82 19.32 -5.02
C PRO A 512 0.35 18.85 -5.90
N GLN A 513 1.17 17.92 -5.41
CA GLN A 513 2.31 17.35 -6.12
C GLN A 513 1.87 16.57 -7.38
N ILE A 514 0.74 15.85 -7.31
CA ILE A 514 0.14 15.18 -8.46
C ILE A 514 -0.27 16.19 -9.54
N VAL A 515 -0.90 17.31 -9.15
CA VAL A 515 -1.25 18.39 -10.08
C VAL A 515 0.00 18.95 -10.75
N ARG A 516 1.07 19.23 -9.98
CA ARG A 516 2.36 19.68 -10.53
C ARG A 516 2.99 18.68 -11.49
N LEU A 517 2.89 17.39 -11.21
CA LEU A 517 3.37 16.35 -12.12
C LEU A 517 2.56 16.32 -13.42
N ILE A 518 1.24 16.51 -13.34
CA ILE A 518 0.36 16.60 -14.53
C ILE A 518 0.71 17.83 -15.35
N ASP A 519 0.91 18.99 -14.73
CA ASP A 519 1.37 20.20 -15.39
C ASP A 519 2.69 19.91 -16.12
N ALA A 520 3.66 19.31 -15.43
CA ALA A 520 4.95 18.93 -16.01
C ALA A 520 4.82 17.95 -17.19
N LEU A 521 3.91 16.98 -17.11
CA LEU A 521 3.61 16.01 -18.17
C LEU A 521 2.99 16.68 -19.41
N LEU A 522 2.09 17.64 -19.22
CA LEU A 522 1.45 18.36 -20.32
C LEU A 522 2.45 19.22 -21.11
N HIS A 523 3.53 19.68 -20.48
CA HIS A 523 4.61 20.40 -21.17
C HIS A 523 5.58 19.50 -21.93
N VAL A 524 5.73 18.24 -21.52
CA VAL A 524 6.44 17.25 -22.34
C VAL A 524 5.72 17.06 -23.68
N GLN A 525 4.40 17.23 -23.69
CA GLN A 525 3.63 17.23 -24.92
C GLN A 525 3.92 18.47 -25.75
N GLN A 526 4.27 18.27 -27.01
CA GLN A 526 4.52 19.35 -27.98
C GLN A 526 3.20 19.92 -28.55
N ILE A 527 2.17 20.08 -27.72
CA ILE A 527 0.81 20.48 -28.11
C ILE A 527 0.65 22.01 -28.02
N ASN A 528 -0.23 22.57 -28.86
CA ASN A 528 -0.62 23.97 -28.78
C ASN A 528 -1.28 24.30 -27.42
N SER A 529 -0.84 25.41 -26.79
CA SER A 529 -1.31 25.92 -25.49
C SER A 529 -2.84 25.83 -25.21
N PRO A 530 -3.77 26.18 -26.12
CA PRO A 530 -5.21 26.09 -25.82
C PRO A 530 -5.72 24.66 -25.62
N ASN A 531 -5.15 23.67 -26.31
CA ASN A 531 -5.54 22.27 -26.15
C ASN A 531 -4.99 21.68 -24.85
N GLN A 532 -3.82 22.15 -24.40
CA GLN A 532 -3.22 21.70 -23.14
C GLN A 532 -4.13 22.03 -21.94
N LEU A 533 -4.74 23.21 -21.91
CA LEU A 533 -5.64 23.62 -20.82
C LEU A 533 -6.92 22.77 -20.77
N GLU A 534 -7.50 22.42 -21.93
CA GLU A 534 -8.69 21.56 -21.97
C GLU A 534 -8.37 20.13 -21.49
N VAL A 535 -7.23 19.57 -21.92
CA VAL A 535 -6.77 18.25 -21.50
C VAL A 535 -6.47 18.26 -20.00
N ARG A 536 -5.80 19.31 -19.50
CA ARG A 536 -5.55 19.54 -18.07
C ARG A 536 -6.83 19.49 -17.28
N GLU A 537 -7.81 20.31 -17.63
CA GLU A 537 -9.09 20.39 -16.91
C GLU A 537 -9.81 19.03 -16.90
N ARG A 538 -9.82 18.33 -18.05
CA ARG A 538 -10.42 16.99 -18.16
C ARG A 538 -9.78 15.97 -17.21
N ILE A 539 -8.45 15.98 -17.10
CA ILE A 539 -7.72 15.08 -16.20
C ILE A 539 -7.97 15.47 -14.75
N LEU A 540 -7.86 16.75 -14.42
CA LEU A 540 -8.07 17.23 -13.06
C LEU A 540 -9.48 16.91 -12.55
N ARG A 541 -10.51 16.95 -13.42
CA ARG A 541 -11.89 16.55 -13.07
C ARG A 541 -12.03 15.08 -12.68
N SER A 542 -11.09 14.22 -13.07
CA SER A 542 -11.07 12.81 -12.67
C SER A 542 -10.40 12.58 -11.30
N LEU A 543 -9.65 13.58 -10.81
CA LEU A 543 -8.82 13.49 -9.60
C LEU A 543 -9.33 14.36 -8.45
N LEU A 544 -9.87 15.53 -8.77
CA LEU A 544 -10.22 16.59 -7.83
C LEU A 544 -11.73 16.76 -7.71
N ASN A 545 -12.16 17.13 -6.51
CA ASN A 545 -13.54 17.55 -6.26
C ASN A 545 -13.81 18.95 -6.84
N PRO A 546 -15.08 19.33 -7.08
CA PRO A 546 -15.42 20.65 -7.63
C PRO A 546 -14.84 21.83 -6.84
N ASP A 547 -14.81 21.73 -5.51
CA ASP A 547 -14.26 22.78 -4.63
C ASP A 547 -12.73 22.91 -4.76
N GLU A 548 -12.04 21.79 -5.00
CA GLU A 548 -10.59 21.76 -5.19
C GLU A 548 -10.20 22.29 -6.57
N MET A 549 -11.07 22.14 -7.58
CA MET A 549 -10.81 22.60 -8.95
C MET A 549 -10.49 24.10 -9.00
N TYR A 550 -11.21 24.91 -8.21
CA TYR A 550 -11.00 26.35 -8.15
C TYR A 550 -9.61 26.73 -7.62
N VAL A 551 -9.01 25.90 -6.76
CA VAL A 551 -7.67 26.14 -6.21
C VAL A 551 -6.58 25.92 -7.26
N TYR A 552 -6.82 25.04 -8.22
CA TYR A 552 -5.84 24.63 -9.23
C TYR A 552 -6.20 25.09 -10.64
N ASP A 553 -7.04 26.12 -10.78
CA ASP A 553 -7.49 26.62 -12.08
C ASP A 553 -6.31 27.09 -12.95
N GLU A 554 -5.35 27.79 -12.32
CA GLU A 554 -4.14 28.28 -12.96
C GLU A 554 -2.93 27.35 -12.71
N ILE A 555 -2.00 27.30 -13.67
CA ILE A 555 -0.68 26.70 -13.49
C ILE A 555 0.10 27.63 -12.58
N SER A 556 0.69 27.11 -11.51
CA SER A 556 1.36 27.98 -10.55
C SER A 556 2.82 28.27 -10.92
N ASP A 557 3.19 29.54 -10.81
CA ASP A 557 4.55 30.07 -11.03
C ASP A 557 5.45 30.00 -9.79
N GLU A 558 5.21 29.02 -8.90
CA GLU A 558 6.03 28.83 -7.71
C GLU A 558 7.27 27.96 -8.02
N PRO A 559 8.44 28.28 -7.43
CA PRO A 559 9.61 27.42 -7.47
C PRO A 559 9.30 26.04 -6.90
N LEU A 560 9.75 25.00 -7.59
CA LEU A 560 9.43 23.62 -7.21
C LEU A 560 10.63 22.69 -7.28
N ASP A 561 10.59 21.64 -6.46
CA ASP A 561 11.54 20.53 -6.52
C ASP A 561 10.83 19.29 -7.09
N LEU A 562 11.03 19.04 -8.40
CA LEU A 562 10.46 17.88 -9.07
C LEU A 562 10.94 16.55 -8.47
N ALA A 563 12.15 16.49 -7.90
CA ALA A 563 12.64 15.28 -7.28
C ALA A 563 11.88 14.96 -5.98
N GLU A 564 11.55 15.99 -5.18
CA GLU A 564 10.70 15.83 -4.00
C GLU A 564 9.28 15.39 -4.38
N ILE A 565 8.70 16.00 -5.42
CA ILE A 565 7.39 15.62 -5.98
C ILE A 565 7.38 14.14 -6.40
N LEU A 566 8.38 13.71 -7.18
CA LEU A 566 8.51 12.32 -7.63
C LEU A 566 8.69 11.36 -6.45
N ASN A 567 9.42 11.78 -5.41
CA ASN A 567 9.62 10.97 -4.21
C ASN A 567 8.32 10.80 -3.40
N ASP A 568 7.54 11.87 -3.25
CA ASP A 568 6.25 11.86 -2.58
C ASP A 568 5.24 10.94 -3.29
N ILE A 569 5.18 11.02 -4.63
CA ILE A 569 4.29 10.20 -5.45
C ILE A 569 4.76 8.74 -5.44
N ALA A 570 6.06 8.47 -5.42
CA ALA A 570 6.58 7.11 -5.24
C ALA A 570 6.19 6.49 -3.88
N GLY A 571 5.87 7.32 -2.88
CA GLY A 571 5.34 6.92 -1.58
C GLY A 571 3.88 6.47 -1.58
N LEU A 572 3.12 6.70 -2.65
CA LEU A 572 1.70 6.35 -2.72
C LEU A 572 1.46 4.83 -2.70
N LEU A 573 0.21 4.44 -2.48
CA LEU A 573 -0.24 3.05 -2.57
C LEU A 573 0.04 2.50 -3.97
N LEU A 574 0.32 1.19 -4.09
CA LEU A 574 0.60 0.53 -5.36
C LEU A 574 -0.44 0.88 -6.44
N ARG A 575 -1.72 0.74 -6.10
CA ARG A 575 -2.86 1.08 -6.97
C ARG A 575 -2.90 2.55 -7.36
N ASP A 576 -2.58 3.46 -6.44
CA ASP A 576 -2.60 4.89 -6.70
C ASP A 576 -1.47 5.27 -7.67
N ARG A 577 -0.26 4.70 -7.50
CA ARG A 577 0.84 4.90 -8.46
C ARG A 577 0.49 4.40 -9.86
N LEU A 578 -0.17 3.24 -9.96
CA LEU A 578 -0.71 2.74 -11.23
C LEU A 578 -1.74 3.70 -11.83
N SER A 579 -2.62 4.28 -11.00
CA SER A 579 -3.58 5.29 -11.46
C SER A 579 -2.88 6.55 -11.99
N ILE A 580 -1.82 7.01 -11.32
CA ILE A 580 -1.02 8.16 -11.79
C ILE A 580 -0.31 7.84 -13.10
N LEU A 581 0.23 6.62 -13.25
CA LEU A 581 0.84 6.18 -14.51
C LEU A 581 -0.19 6.08 -15.64
N ALA A 582 -1.38 5.56 -15.37
CA ALA A 582 -2.46 5.55 -16.35
C ALA A 582 -2.87 6.97 -16.77
N ILE A 583 -2.84 7.94 -15.86
CA ILE A 583 -3.05 9.35 -16.18
C ILE A 583 -1.90 9.89 -17.03
N ALA A 584 -0.65 9.59 -16.67
CA ALA A 584 0.51 9.98 -17.47
C ALA A 584 0.42 9.43 -18.90
N GLU A 585 0.02 8.17 -19.06
CA GLU A 585 -0.26 7.60 -20.39
C GLU A 585 -1.37 8.36 -21.11
N MET A 586 -2.50 8.65 -20.45
CA MET A 586 -3.58 9.41 -21.06
C MET A 586 -3.15 10.82 -21.47
N CYS A 587 -2.30 11.49 -20.68
CA CYS A 587 -1.68 12.75 -21.07
C CYS A 587 -0.93 12.54 -22.39
N LEU A 588 0.10 11.69 -22.38
CA LEU A 588 1.04 11.50 -23.49
C LEU A 588 0.39 10.95 -24.77
N TRP A 589 -0.75 10.26 -24.68
CA TRP A 589 -1.53 9.74 -25.82
C TRP A 589 -2.58 10.69 -26.38
N SER A 590 -2.65 11.94 -25.91
CA SER A 590 -3.60 12.92 -26.44
C SER A 590 -3.35 13.26 -27.92
N ASP A 591 -2.12 13.09 -28.41
CA ASP A 591 -1.73 13.16 -29.82
C ASP A 591 -1.64 11.77 -30.47
N ARG A 592 -1.85 11.70 -31.80
CA ARG A 592 -1.91 10.42 -32.56
C ARG A 592 -0.58 9.63 -32.57
N ILE A 593 0.54 10.27 -32.24
CA ILE A 593 1.88 9.66 -32.29
C ILE A 593 2.64 10.11 -31.04
N ILE A 594 3.06 9.16 -30.20
CA ILE A 594 3.98 9.43 -29.10
C ILE A 594 5.41 9.64 -29.65
N THR A 595 6.08 10.70 -29.21
CA THR A 595 7.47 11.07 -29.55
C THR A 595 8.49 10.26 -28.74
N GLN A 596 9.79 10.38 -29.07
CA GLN A 596 10.82 9.69 -28.29
C GLN A 596 10.96 10.24 -26.87
N ASP A 597 10.89 11.56 -26.69
CA ASP A 597 11.00 12.20 -25.37
C ASP A 597 9.83 11.81 -24.46
N GLU A 598 8.60 11.76 -24.99
CA GLU A 598 7.43 11.29 -24.25
C GLU A 598 7.56 9.82 -23.83
N LEU A 599 8.07 8.95 -24.71
CA LEU A 599 8.31 7.55 -24.38
C LEU A 599 9.40 7.39 -23.31
N ASP A 600 10.49 8.16 -23.40
CA ASP A 600 11.59 8.13 -22.42
C ASP A 600 11.13 8.65 -21.05
N VAL A 601 10.29 9.69 -20.99
CA VAL A 601 9.65 10.16 -19.75
C VAL A 601 8.76 9.08 -19.15
N LEU A 602 7.93 8.44 -19.96
CA LEU A 602 7.05 7.38 -19.49
C LEU A 602 7.84 6.19 -18.92
N GLU A 603 8.87 5.73 -19.64
CA GLU A 603 9.77 4.66 -19.17
C GLU A 603 10.40 5.02 -17.81
N LEU A 604 10.90 6.25 -17.67
CA LEU A 604 11.50 6.70 -16.42
C LEU A 604 10.51 6.87 -15.28
N LEU A 605 9.25 7.26 -15.55
CA LEU A 605 8.20 7.34 -14.54
C LEU A 605 7.81 5.95 -14.02
N TYR A 606 7.62 4.98 -14.92
CA TYR A 606 7.37 3.59 -14.56
C TYR A 606 8.49 3.05 -13.67
N TRP A 607 9.75 3.25 -14.08
CA TRP A 607 10.91 2.90 -13.26
C TRP A 607 10.89 3.62 -11.89
N ARG A 608 10.66 4.93 -11.86
CA ARG A 608 10.72 5.74 -10.64
C ARG A 608 9.65 5.35 -9.62
N PHE A 609 8.50 4.86 -10.09
CA PHE A 609 7.41 4.36 -9.26
C PHE A 609 7.47 2.85 -8.99
N GLY A 610 8.58 2.20 -9.37
CA GLY A 610 8.89 0.82 -8.94
C GLY A 610 8.31 -0.28 -9.82
N PHE A 611 7.96 0.02 -11.07
CA PHE A 611 7.40 -0.93 -12.02
C PHE A 611 8.43 -1.36 -13.08
N GLU A 612 8.27 -2.57 -13.61
CA GLU A 612 9.05 -3.06 -14.73
C GLU A 612 8.63 -2.34 -16.02
N THR A 613 9.60 -1.95 -16.85
CA THR A 613 9.35 -1.08 -18.01
C THR A 613 9.29 -1.84 -19.34
N GLU A 614 9.91 -3.01 -19.45
CA GLU A 614 10.14 -3.68 -20.74
C GLU A 614 8.83 -4.03 -21.47
N GLU A 615 7.89 -4.70 -20.80
CA GLU A 615 6.61 -5.08 -21.40
C GLU A 615 5.77 -3.86 -21.82
N ILE A 616 5.80 -2.81 -21.01
CA ILE A 616 5.03 -1.58 -21.27
C ILE A 616 5.62 -0.83 -22.48
N VAL A 617 6.94 -0.68 -22.54
CA VAL A 617 7.62 -0.05 -23.68
C VAL A 617 7.31 -0.81 -24.98
N GLU A 618 7.31 -2.15 -24.95
CA GLU A 618 6.94 -2.97 -26.11
C GLU A 618 5.47 -2.77 -26.51
N GLN A 619 4.54 -2.81 -25.55
CA GLN A 619 3.12 -2.56 -25.79
C GLN A 619 2.87 -1.17 -26.39
N MET A 620 3.56 -0.14 -25.88
CA MET A 620 3.44 1.23 -26.36
C MET A 620 3.99 1.39 -27.78
N GLN A 621 5.14 0.79 -28.09
CA GLN A 621 5.68 0.79 -29.45
C GLN A 621 4.75 0.09 -30.44
N LYS A 622 4.14 -1.03 -30.01
CA LYS A 622 3.14 -1.75 -30.80
C LYS A 622 1.91 -0.89 -31.05
N ARG A 623 1.36 -0.23 -30.04
CA ARG A 623 0.21 0.68 -30.18
C ARG A 623 0.50 1.84 -31.13
N ASN A 624 1.69 2.43 -31.03
CA ASN A 624 2.12 3.54 -31.89
C ASN A 624 2.28 3.07 -33.36
N SER A 625 2.65 1.80 -33.59
CA SER A 625 2.70 1.24 -34.94
C SER A 625 1.32 1.03 -35.58
N VAL A 626 0.27 0.81 -34.78
CA VAL A 626 -1.11 0.53 -35.25
C VAL A 626 -1.89 1.81 -35.56
N MET A 627 -1.63 2.91 -34.86
CA MET A 627 -2.31 4.20 -35.09
C MET A 627 -1.89 4.93 -36.37
N ILE A 628 -0.94 4.39 -37.13
CA ILE A 628 -0.39 4.98 -38.37
C ILE A 628 -1.09 4.44 -39.64
N ILE A 629 -2.21 3.73 -39.50
CA ILE A 629 -3.12 3.38 -40.61
C ILE A 629 -4.31 4.33 -40.57
#